data_AF-A0A935ZXS9-F1
#
_entry.id   AF-A0A935ZXS9-F1
#
_cell.length_a   1.000
_cell.length_b   1.000
_cell.length_c   1.000
_cell.angle_alpha   90.00
_cell.angle_beta   90.00
_cell.angle_gamma   90.00
#
_symmetry.space_group_name_H-M   'P 1'
#
loop_
_entity.id
_entity.type
_entity.pdbx_description
1 polymer ?
#
loop_
_entity_poly.entity_id
_entity_poly.type
_entity_poly.pdbx_seq_one_letter_code
_entity_poly.pdbx_strand_id
1 'polypeptide(L)'
;MSFVLATLCIVALAPNTAPATMPAPPDPRELELHWRAPADCPSREELERRIHALLPDAPSGEGVLVIEGEVTRTETAATLMLRSTYEGRSDTRTITSPTCAELTETTAVLVAIALEPSAAIRRRAAVGPADHDRPRR
;
A
#
# COMPACT_ATOMS: atom_id res chain seq x y z
N MET A 1 -28.20 66.95 -20.51
CA MET A 1 -28.48 65.56 -20.89
C MET A 1 -27.17 64.87 -21.21
N SER A 2 -26.83 63.82 -20.46
CA SER A 2 -26.12 62.60 -20.89
C SER A 2 -25.41 61.94 -19.70
N PHE A 3 -26.01 60.86 -19.21
CA PHE A 3 -25.55 60.01 -18.11
C PHE A 3 -24.52 58.99 -18.62
N VAL A 4 -23.36 58.88 -17.96
CA VAL A 4 -22.37 57.82 -18.21
C VAL A 4 -22.74 56.62 -17.37
N LEU A 5 -23.17 55.53 -18.03
CA LEU A 5 -23.56 54.27 -17.42
C LEU A 5 -22.33 53.53 -16.88
N ALA A 6 -22.25 53.39 -15.55
CA ALA A 6 -21.26 52.55 -14.88
C ALA A 6 -21.71 51.08 -14.93
N THR A 7 -21.09 50.30 -15.81
CA THR A 7 -21.34 48.86 -15.94
C THR A 7 -20.72 48.13 -14.75
N LEU A 8 -21.55 47.70 -13.81
CA LEU A 8 -21.15 46.91 -12.64
C LEU A 8 -20.99 45.44 -13.07
N CYS A 9 -19.74 44.98 -13.30
CA CYS A 9 -19.45 43.56 -13.51
C CYS A 9 -19.59 42.81 -12.18
N ILE A 10 -20.72 42.11 -11.98
CA ILE A 10 -20.90 41.18 -10.87
C ILE A 10 -20.06 39.93 -11.17
N VAL A 11 -18.90 39.81 -10.52
CA VAL A 11 -18.10 38.58 -10.52
C VAL A 11 -18.85 37.55 -9.68
N ALA A 12 -19.47 36.56 -10.34
CA ALA A 12 -20.10 35.45 -9.66
C ALA A 12 -19.02 34.60 -8.96
N LEU A 13 -18.95 34.68 -7.62
CA LEU A 13 -18.18 33.72 -6.83
C LEU A 13 -18.86 32.36 -6.91
N ALA A 14 -18.34 31.46 -7.75
CA ALA A 14 -18.72 30.06 -7.69
C ALA A 14 -18.29 29.49 -6.33
N PRO A 15 -19.15 28.76 -5.60
CA PRO A 15 -18.76 28.12 -4.36
C PRO A 15 -17.64 27.10 -4.66
N ASN A 16 -16.49 27.29 -4.03
CA ASN A 16 -15.36 26.39 -4.15
C ASN A 16 -15.69 25.08 -3.40
N THR A 17 -16.28 24.12 -4.11
CA THR A 17 -16.48 22.76 -3.60
C THR A 17 -15.11 22.08 -3.51
N ALA A 18 -14.50 22.12 -2.32
CA ALA A 18 -13.33 21.30 -2.06
C ALA A 18 -13.69 19.81 -2.24
N PRO A 19 -12.84 19.01 -2.90
CA PRO A 19 -13.09 17.58 -3.04
C PRO A 19 -13.09 16.93 -1.65
N ALA A 20 -14.09 16.10 -1.38
CA ALA A 20 -14.09 15.25 -0.19
C ALA A 20 -12.87 14.32 -0.28
N THR A 21 -11.90 14.51 0.61
CA THR A 21 -10.77 13.57 0.74
C THR A 21 -11.29 12.34 1.47
N MET A 22 -11.51 11.25 0.74
CA MET A 22 -11.79 9.97 1.38
C MET A 22 -10.53 9.52 2.14
N PRO A 23 -10.65 9.08 3.40
CA PRO A 23 -9.52 8.54 4.12
C PRO A 23 -8.96 7.35 3.36
N ALA A 24 -7.63 7.28 3.26
CA ALA A 24 -6.97 6.08 2.77
C ALA A 24 -7.35 4.90 3.67
N PRO A 25 -7.44 3.68 3.12
CA PRO A 25 -7.60 2.47 3.92
C PRO A 25 -6.48 2.39 4.96
N PRO A 26 -6.74 1.78 6.14
CA PRO A 26 -5.65 1.43 7.04
C PRO A 26 -4.65 0.52 6.33
N ASP A 27 -3.44 0.43 6.85
CA ASP A 27 -2.47 -0.55 6.35
C ASP A 27 -2.83 -1.94 6.90
N PRO A 28 -2.53 -3.04 6.19
CA PRO A 28 -2.81 -4.40 6.67
C PRO A 28 -1.98 -4.78 7.91
N ARG A 29 -2.55 -5.63 8.76
CA ARG A 29 -1.86 -6.19 9.94
C ARG A 29 -1.41 -7.63 9.73
N GLU A 30 -2.30 -8.41 9.14
CA GLU A 30 -2.15 -9.84 8.99
C GLU A 30 -1.90 -10.19 7.52
N LEU A 31 -1.18 -11.28 7.30
CA LEU A 31 -0.89 -11.82 5.99
C LEU A 31 -1.49 -13.22 5.90
N GLU A 32 -2.35 -13.44 4.91
CA GLU A 32 -2.77 -14.77 4.50
C GLU A 32 -2.09 -15.11 3.16
N LEU A 33 -1.22 -16.11 3.17
CA LEU A 33 -0.38 -16.46 2.01
C LEU A 33 -0.77 -17.82 1.42
N HIS A 34 -1.33 -17.79 0.21
CA HIS A 34 -1.58 -18.95 -0.63
C HIS A 34 -0.54 -19.00 -1.75
N TRP A 35 0.34 -20.00 -1.72
CA TRP A 35 1.45 -20.09 -2.67
C TRP A 35 1.51 -21.48 -3.29
N ARG A 36 1.43 -21.53 -4.63
CA ARG A 36 1.57 -22.75 -5.43
C ARG A 36 2.77 -22.60 -6.36
N ALA A 37 3.77 -23.43 -6.16
CA ALA A 37 4.97 -23.45 -6.97
C ALA A 37 5.43 -24.88 -7.26
N PRO A 38 6.16 -25.12 -8.37
CA PRO A 38 6.84 -26.37 -8.63
C PRO A 38 7.81 -26.75 -7.50
N ALA A 39 8.08 -28.06 -7.35
CA ALA A 39 8.91 -28.59 -6.25
C ALA A 39 10.36 -28.07 -6.24
N ASP A 40 10.85 -27.63 -7.38
CA ASP A 40 12.17 -27.05 -7.60
C ASP A 40 12.21 -25.52 -7.38
N CYS A 41 11.07 -24.89 -7.07
CA CYS A 41 10.97 -23.47 -6.73
C CYS A 41 10.83 -23.27 -5.21
N PRO A 42 11.21 -22.10 -4.67
CA PRO A 42 11.06 -21.82 -3.24
C PRO A 42 9.63 -22.03 -2.75
N SER A 43 9.51 -22.66 -1.57
CA SER A 43 8.22 -22.98 -0.96
C SER A 43 7.54 -21.74 -0.37
N ARG A 44 6.28 -21.93 0.05
CA ARG A 44 5.52 -20.91 0.78
C ARG A 44 6.25 -20.46 2.05
N GLU A 45 6.75 -21.42 2.84
CA GLU A 45 7.44 -21.17 4.11
C GLU A 45 8.71 -20.36 3.88
N GLU A 46 9.43 -20.67 2.80
CA GLU A 46 10.63 -19.93 2.42
C GLU A 46 10.30 -18.48 2.02
N LEU A 47 9.23 -18.27 1.25
CA LEU A 47 8.73 -16.92 0.92
C LEU A 47 8.30 -16.15 2.17
N GLU A 48 7.56 -16.80 3.07
CA GLU A 48 7.11 -16.20 4.33
C GLU A 48 8.28 -15.75 5.21
N ARG A 49 9.31 -16.60 5.36
CA ARG A 49 10.53 -16.24 6.09
C ARG A 49 11.22 -15.02 5.49
N ARG A 50 11.30 -14.92 4.16
CA ARG A 50 11.89 -13.75 3.48
C ARG A 50 11.08 -12.49 3.73
N ILE A 51 9.75 -12.57 3.65
CA ILE A 51 8.86 -11.44 3.96
C ILE A 51 9.12 -10.96 5.40
N HIS A 52 9.17 -11.88 6.36
CA HIS A 52 9.42 -11.54 7.77
C HIS A 52 10.81 -10.96 7.99
N ALA A 53 11.83 -11.44 7.29
CA ALA A 53 13.18 -10.90 7.37
C ALA A 53 13.30 -9.46 6.81
N LEU A 54 12.38 -9.05 5.94
CA LEU A 54 12.32 -7.70 5.37
C LEU A 54 11.54 -6.71 6.23
N LEU A 55 10.73 -7.19 7.18
CA LEU A 55 9.96 -6.34 8.08
C LEU A 55 10.78 -6.01 9.34
N PRO A 56 11.06 -4.74 9.63
CA PRO A 56 11.83 -4.35 10.82
C PRO A 56 11.05 -4.63 12.11
N ASP A 57 9.73 -4.53 12.06
CA ASP A 57 8.79 -4.75 13.16
C ASP A 57 7.54 -5.46 12.63
N ALA A 58 6.75 -6.05 13.53
CA ALA A 58 5.45 -6.61 13.16
C ALA A 58 4.52 -5.50 12.63
N PRO A 59 3.72 -5.75 11.55
CA PRO A 59 2.78 -4.77 11.03
C PRO A 59 1.81 -4.28 12.12
N SER A 60 1.62 -2.96 12.20
CA SER A 60 0.83 -2.32 13.26
C SER A 60 -0.57 -1.90 12.81
N GLY A 61 -0.95 -2.21 11.57
CA GLY A 61 -2.21 -1.80 10.95
C GLY A 61 -3.43 -2.62 11.40
N GLU A 62 -4.42 -2.74 10.51
CA GLU A 62 -5.66 -3.49 10.71
C GLU A 62 -6.05 -4.31 9.46
N GLY A 63 -6.77 -5.40 9.65
CA GLY A 63 -7.25 -6.26 8.56
C GLY A 63 -6.20 -7.23 8.01
N VAL A 64 -6.62 -7.99 7.00
CA VAL A 64 -5.86 -9.12 6.42
C VAL A 64 -5.55 -8.84 4.95
N LEU A 65 -4.26 -8.83 4.60
CA LEU A 65 -3.80 -8.88 3.21
C LEU A 65 -3.77 -10.33 2.75
N VAL A 66 -4.57 -10.67 1.75
CA VAL A 66 -4.57 -12.00 1.14
C VAL A 66 -3.69 -11.96 -0.11
N ILE A 67 -2.67 -12.81 -0.15
CA ILE A 67 -1.77 -12.97 -1.28
C ILE A 67 -1.94 -14.37 -1.86
N GLU A 68 -2.26 -14.44 -3.15
CA GLU A 68 -2.37 -15.69 -3.90
C GLU A 68 -1.34 -15.66 -5.03
N GLY A 69 -0.39 -16.61 -5.01
CA GLY A 69 0.65 -16.74 -6.02
C GLY A 69 0.64 -18.11 -6.69
N GLU A 70 0.66 -18.10 -8.02
CA GLU A 70 0.83 -19.30 -8.84
C GLU A 70 2.06 -19.14 -9.73
N VAL A 71 3.07 -19.95 -9.44
CA VAL A 71 4.34 -19.97 -10.16
C VAL A 71 4.31 -21.04 -11.23
N THR A 72 4.70 -20.67 -12.43
CA THR A 72 5.02 -21.58 -13.53
C THR A 72 6.47 -21.40 -13.92
N ARG A 73 7.15 -22.50 -14.26
CA ARG A 73 8.56 -22.48 -14.66
C ARG A 73 8.71 -23.13 -16.02
N THR A 74 9.52 -22.51 -16.87
CA THR A 74 10.05 -23.08 -18.11
C THR A 74 11.56 -23.25 -17.98
N GLU A 75 12.21 -23.79 -19.02
CA GLU A 75 13.67 -23.91 -19.08
C GLU A 75 14.40 -22.57 -18.95
N THR A 76 13.76 -21.46 -19.34
CA THR A 76 14.41 -20.15 -19.47
C THR A 76 13.91 -19.07 -18.52
N ALA A 77 12.74 -19.26 -17.89
CA ALA A 77 12.15 -18.28 -17.00
C ALA A 77 11.18 -18.89 -15.98
N ALA A 78 10.98 -18.17 -14.90
CA ALA A 78 9.87 -18.36 -13.97
C ALA A 78 8.87 -17.22 -14.14
N THR A 79 7.57 -17.54 -14.16
CA THR A 79 6.48 -16.56 -14.24
C THR A 79 5.52 -16.78 -13.08
N LEU A 80 5.16 -15.70 -12.40
CA LEU A 80 4.21 -15.66 -11.32
C LEU A 80 3.00 -14.86 -11.74
N MET A 81 1.82 -15.45 -11.56
CA MET A 81 0.59 -14.68 -11.45
C MET A 81 0.33 -14.41 -9.96
N LEU A 82 0.36 -13.14 -9.57
CA LEU A 82 0.18 -12.69 -8.20
C LEU A 82 -1.13 -11.92 -8.09
N ARG A 83 -2.04 -12.39 -7.24
CA ARG A 83 -3.24 -11.67 -6.85
C ARG A 83 -3.08 -11.20 -5.41
N SER A 84 -3.38 -9.93 -5.18
CA SER A 84 -3.42 -9.33 -3.85
C SER A 84 -4.81 -8.79 -3.57
N THR A 85 -5.40 -9.14 -2.43
CA THR A 85 -6.72 -8.67 -2.02
C THR A 85 -6.65 -8.05 -0.63
N TYR A 86 -7.17 -6.83 -0.49
CA TYR A 86 -7.24 -6.11 0.78
C TYR A 86 -8.47 -5.20 0.81
N GLU A 87 -9.25 -5.28 1.90
CA GLU A 87 -10.48 -4.48 2.08
C GLU A 87 -11.43 -4.57 0.86
N GLY A 88 -11.62 -5.79 0.35
CA GLY A 88 -12.48 -6.07 -0.81
C GLY A 88 -11.96 -5.60 -2.17
N ARG A 89 -10.80 -4.93 -2.22
CA ARG A 89 -10.13 -4.56 -3.49
C ARG A 89 -9.11 -5.63 -3.87
N SER A 90 -9.13 -6.04 -5.13
CA SER A 90 -8.20 -7.02 -5.68
C SER A 90 -7.41 -6.44 -6.84
N ASP A 91 -6.11 -6.73 -6.89
CA ASP A 91 -5.21 -6.43 -8.01
C ASP A 91 -4.53 -7.73 -8.46
N THR A 92 -4.22 -7.84 -9.75
CA THR A 92 -3.51 -9.00 -10.31
C THR A 92 -2.40 -8.52 -11.21
N ARG A 93 -1.19 -9.05 -10.97
CA ARG A 93 0.00 -8.74 -11.76
C ARG A 93 0.73 -10.00 -12.16
N THR A 94 1.40 -9.94 -13.29
CA THR A 94 2.30 -10.99 -13.75
C THR A 94 3.74 -10.53 -13.60
N ILE A 95 4.57 -11.34 -12.96
CA ILE A 95 5.98 -11.07 -12.73
C ILE A 95 6.78 -12.19 -13.38
N THR A 96 7.81 -11.84 -14.15
CA THR A 96 8.70 -12.81 -14.79
C THR A 96 10.14 -12.53 -14.38
N SER A 97 10.88 -13.59 -14.05
CA SER A 97 12.31 -13.52 -13.74
C SER A 97 13.05 -14.73 -14.33
N PRO A 98 14.38 -14.64 -14.52
CA PRO A 98 15.19 -15.76 -14.99
C PRO A 98 15.12 -17.01 -14.10
N THR A 99 14.97 -16.82 -12.79
CA THR A 99 14.96 -17.92 -11.82
C THR A 99 13.80 -17.81 -10.82
N CYS A 100 13.35 -18.96 -10.31
CA CYS A 100 12.36 -19.02 -9.23
C CYS A 100 12.86 -18.33 -7.94
N ALA A 101 14.17 -18.35 -7.68
CA ALA A 101 14.75 -17.67 -6.51
C ALA A 101 14.57 -16.15 -6.62
N GLU A 102 15.00 -15.55 -7.74
CA GLU A 102 14.87 -14.10 -7.97
C GLU A 102 13.40 -13.64 -7.99
N LEU A 103 12.52 -14.45 -8.60
CA LEU A 103 11.09 -14.19 -8.60
C LEU A 103 10.51 -14.18 -7.18
N THR A 104 10.95 -15.11 -6.33
CA THR A 104 10.50 -15.20 -4.93
C THR A 104 11.02 -14.02 -4.11
N GLU A 105 12.28 -13.62 -4.28
CA GLU A 105 12.85 -12.46 -3.59
C GLU A 105 12.12 -11.17 -3.97
N THR A 106 11.88 -10.96 -5.26
CA THR A 106 11.11 -9.81 -5.75
C THR A 106 9.72 -9.78 -5.15
N THR A 107 9.07 -10.96 -5.08
CA THR A 107 7.73 -11.09 -4.49
C THR A 107 7.74 -10.78 -2.99
N ALA A 108 8.75 -11.27 -2.26
CA ALA A 108 8.89 -11.01 -0.83
C ALA A 108 8.96 -9.50 -0.54
N VAL A 109 9.74 -8.76 -1.34
CA VAL A 109 9.85 -7.29 -1.24
C VAL A 109 8.51 -6.61 -1.52
N LEU A 110 7.80 -7.00 -2.58
CA LEU A 110 6.50 -6.42 -2.91
C LEU A 110 5.46 -6.63 -1.81
N VAL A 111 5.44 -7.84 -1.21
CA VAL A 111 4.53 -8.15 -0.10
C VAL A 111 4.93 -7.42 1.17
N ALA A 112 6.22 -7.33 1.49
CA ALA A 112 6.71 -6.58 2.65
C ALA A 112 6.33 -5.09 2.55
N ILE A 113 6.50 -4.47 1.38
CA ILE A 113 6.08 -3.09 1.13
C ILE A 113 4.57 -2.91 1.32
N ALA A 114 3.76 -3.89 0.90
CA ALA A 114 2.31 -3.84 1.08
C ALA A 114 1.87 -3.97 2.55
N LEU A 115 2.73 -4.53 3.42
CA LEU A 115 2.52 -4.67 4.85
C LEU A 115 3.09 -3.51 5.67
N GLU A 116 3.94 -2.66 5.09
CA GLU A 116 4.53 -1.54 5.80
C GLU A 116 3.51 -0.41 6.03
N PRO A 117 3.47 0.18 7.24
CA PRO A 117 2.61 1.33 7.50
C PRO A 117 2.96 2.51 6.59
N SER A 118 1.94 3.04 5.93
CA SER A 118 2.01 4.26 5.15
C SER A 118 2.59 5.40 6.02
N ALA A 119 3.53 6.17 5.45
CA ALA A 119 4.29 7.20 6.16
C ALA A 119 3.43 8.32 6.81
N ALA A 120 2.14 8.38 6.50
CA ALA A 120 1.17 9.29 7.12
C ALA A 120 0.94 8.96 8.61
N ILE A 121 0.91 7.67 8.98
CA ILE A 121 0.73 7.25 10.39
C ILE A 121 2.00 7.51 11.20
N ARG A 122 3.18 7.21 10.64
CA ARG A 122 4.48 7.48 11.29
C ARG A 122 4.66 8.96 11.66
N ARG A 123 4.23 9.89 10.80
CA ARG A 123 4.31 11.33 11.08
C ARG A 123 3.38 11.80 12.20
N ARG A 124 2.18 11.25 12.31
CA ARG A 124 1.25 11.56 13.43
C ARG A 124 1.74 11.01 14.77
N ALA A 125 2.32 9.82 14.78
CA ALA A 125 2.91 9.26 16.00
C ALA A 125 4.16 10.04 16.45
N ALA A 126 4.97 10.52 15.51
CA ALA A 126 6.14 11.35 15.83
C ALA A 126 5.76 12.76 16.34
N VAL A 127 4.62 13.30 15.90
CA VAL A 127 4.00 14.52 16.43
C VAL A 127 3.00 14.12 17.52
N GLY A 128 3.49 13.52 18.61
CA GLY A 128 2.69 13.34 19.82
C GLY A 128 2.22 14.70 20.37
N PRO A 129 1.16 14.74 21.22
CA PRO A 129 0.60 15.98 21.72
C PRO A 129 1.70 16.77 22.43
N ALA A 130 2.06 17.93 21.88
CA ALA A 130 2.94 18.86 22.54
C ALA A 130 2.30 19.19 23.90
N ASP A 131 2.99 18.79 24.97
CA ASP A 131 2.77 19.23 26.33
C ASP A 131 2.95 20.76 26.40
N HIS A 132 1.93 21.50 25.97
CA HIS A 132 1.80 22.95 26.13
C HIS A 132 0.74 23.25 27.21
N ASP A 133 0.71 22.48 28.29
CA ASP A 133 -0.07 22.88 29.47
C ASP A 133 0.69 22.64 30.77
N ARG A 134 1.92 23.13 30.84
CA ARG A 134 2.62 23.34 32.11
C ARG A 134 2.56 24.82 32.49
N PRO A 135 1.64 25.24 33.37
CA PRO A 135 1.70 26.58 33.94
C PRO A 135 2.99 26.73 34.74
N ARG A 136 3.79 27.75 34.41
CA ARG A 136 4.96 28.15 35.22
C ARG A 136 4.46 28.69 36.55
N ARG A 137 4.82 28.02 37.64
CA ARG A 137 4.75 28.58 39.00
C ARG A 137 5.97 29.45 39.26
#